data_AF-A0A920U5K7-F1
#
_entry.id   AF-A0A920U5K7-F1
#
_cell.length_a   1.000
_cell.length_b   1.000
_cell.length_c   1.000
_cell.angle_alpha   90.00
_cell.angle_beta   90.00
_cell.angle_gamma   90.00
#
_symmetry.space_group_name_H-M   'P 1'
#
loop_
_entity.id
_entity.type
_entity.pdbx_description
1 polymer ?
#
loop_
_entity_poly.entity_id
_entity_poly.type
_entity_poly.pdbx_seq_one_letter_code
_entity_poly.pdbx_strand_id
1 'polypeptide(L)'
;MVNPAFEIRMVKENLDLAMALLQAVQEEKVTARQLFRDGPEDMFVAFAVDNNGPDQIEFTRRAANQARAAFALSVIQTQRSLDRVFVNKPLEEENPDLQAARCVMFLLNNTVFPNLFQPVWNCPPEYRRRFEVRPINLLMDAAELHGKGLSWDHVGGLPQYLELLVFFANWVQDLDEVGSPVQAVQQIAMESEIINASPAPARMIEDSVQRFVDVQCEVGETNLVLAKDLYSAFQEWCRDTGQNDVSQRSFGMQLTALGLQRRRRGRGKHWWDGIKLTASIHLGEVATQKSLVGSSTAYPEAYQTELPT
;
A
#
# COMPACT_ATOMS: atom_id res chain seq x y z
N MET A 1 -4.59 -3.30 -24.64
CA MET A 1 -4.30 -2.53 -23.41
C MET A 1 -5.50 -1.63 -23.16
N VAL A 2 -5.98 -1.51 -21.92
CA VAL A 2 -7.17 -0.68 -21.61
C VAL A 2 -6.78 0.81 -21.73
N ASN A 3 -7.71 1.64 -22.21
CA ASN A 3 -7.49 3.08 -22.33
C ASN A 3 -7.21 3.70 -20.93
N PRO A 4 -6.12 4.47 -20.73
CA PRO A 4 -5.77 5.02 -19.42
C PRO A 4 -6.81 6.01 -18.85
N ALA A 5 -7.49 6.81 -19.68
CA ALA A 5 -8.59 7.66 -19.22
C ALA A 5 -9.77 6.82 -18.68
N PHE A 6 -10.09 5.70 -19.35
CA PHE A 6 -11.11 4.78 -18.87
C PHE A 6 -10.72 4.12 -17.53
N GLU A 7 -9.46 3.73 -17.36
CA GLU A 7 -8.95 3.19 -16.09
C GLU A 7 -9.15 4.19 -14.93
N ILE A 8 -8.84 5.47 -15.16
CA ILE A 8 -8.99 6.54 -14.16
C ILE A 8 -10.48 6.74 -13.80
N ARG A 9 -11.37 6.76 -14.80
CA ARG A 9 -12.82 6.86 -14.55
C ARG A 9 -13.34 5.66 -13.74
N MET A 10 -12.89 4.45 -14.04
CA MET A 10 -13.33 3.27 -13.28
C MET A 10 -12.93 3.31 -11.81
N VAL A 11 -11.70 3.74 -11.49
CA VAL A 11 -11.29 3.81 -10.08
C VAL A 11 -11.96 4.95 -9.33
N LYS A 12 -12.32 6.04 -10.02
CA LYS A 12 -13.19 7.09 -9.49
C LYS A 12 -14.56 6.53 -9.13
N GLU A 13 -15.23 5.83 -10.05
CA GLU A 13 -16.57 5.25 -9.80
C GLU A 13 -16.55 4.24 -8.64
N ASN A 14 -15.50 3.42 -8.55
CA ASN A 14 -15.31 2.50 -7.43
C ASN A 14 -15.14 3.24 -6.08
N LEU A 15 -14.39 4.35 -6.07
CA LEU A 15 -14.24 5.18 -4.87
C LEU A 15 -15.57 5.84 -4.48
N ASP A 16 -16.30 6.41 -5.44
CA ASP A 16 -17.60 7.03 -5.18
C ASP A 16 -18.58 6.04 -4.56
N LEU A 17 -18.66 4.83 -5.10
CA LEU A 17 -19.51 3.78 -4.54
C LEU A 17 -19.08 3.42 -3.12
N ALA A 18 -17.78 3.25 -2.88
CA ALA A 18 -17.27 2.91 -1.54
C ALA A 18 -17.56 4.02 -0.52
N MET A 19 -17.47 5.29 -0.93
CA MET A 19 -17.78 6.44 -0.10
C MET A 19 -19.28 6.57 0.18
N ALA A 20 -20.13 6.37 -0.83
CA ALA A 20 -21.57 6.35 -0.67
C ALA A 20 -22.01 5.24 0.29
N LEU A 21 -21.42 4.05 0.19
CA LEU A 21 -21.66 2.94 1.10
C LEU A 21 -21.22 3.28 2.53
N LEU A 22 -20.03 3.86 2.70
CA LEU A 22 -19.57 4.29 4.02
C LEU A 22 -20.54 5.29 4.65
N GLN A 23 -20.95 6.32 3.90
CA GLN A 23 -21.91 7.31 4.37
C GLN A 23 -23.25 6.67 4.76
N ALA A 24 -23.77 5.76 3.92
CA ALA A 24 -25.02 5.08 4.19
C ALA A 24 -24.96 4.20 5.45
N VAL A 25 -23.81 3.59 5.74
CA VAL A 25 -23.59 2.80 6.96
C VAL A 25 -23.46 3.70 8.19
N GLN A 26 -22.73 4.82 8.09
CA GLN A 26 -22.55 5.78 9.18
C GLN A 26 -23.86 6.49 9.56
N GLU A 27 -24.70 6.78 8.58
CA GLU A 27 -26.04 7.36 8.78
C GLU A 27 -27.11 6.30 9.11
N GLU A 28 -26.72 5.02 9.29
CA GLU A 28 -27.60 3.88 9.55
C GLU A 28 -28.73 3.68 8.50
N LYS A 29 -28.57 4.23 7.29
CA LYS A 29 -29.44 3.96 6.14
C LYS A 29 -29.31 2.53 5.64
N VAL A 30 -28.14 1.93 5.85
CA VAL A 30 -27.87 0.50 5.65
C VAL A 30 -27.30 -0.05 6.95
N THR A 31 -28.01 -1.02 7.54
CA THR A 31 -27.63 -1.61 8.83
C THR A 31 -27.10 -3.03 8.69
N ALA A 32 -26.23 -3.42 9.63
CA ALA A 32 -25.74 -4.79 9.73
C ALA A 32 -26.88 -5.80 9.91
N ARG A 33 -27.96 -5.41 10.62
CA ARG A 33 -29.13 -6.25 10.80
C ARG A 33 -29.83 -6.55 9.48
N GLN A 34 -30.09 -5.52 8.66
CA GLN A 34 -30.75 -5.69 7.36
C GLN A 34 -29.95 -6.57 6.40
N LEU A 35 -28.61 -6.49 6.44
CA LEU A 35 -27.75 -7.27 5.54
C LEU A 35 -27.45 -8.68 6.08
N PHE A 36 -27.21 -8.86 7.37
CA PHE A 36 -26.66 -10.13 7.87
C PHE A 36 -27.65 -10.97 8.68
N ARG A 37 -28.78 -10.40 9.12
CA ARG A 37 -29.76 -11.11 9.99
C ARG A 37 -31.13 -11.23 9.36
N ASP A 38 -31.63 -10.12 8.83
CA ASP A 38 -32.96 -10.03 8.21
C ASP A 38 -32.86 -10.12 6.67
N GLY A 39 -31.67 -10.43 6.14
CA GLY A 39 -31.41 -10.59 4.72
C GLY A 39 -31.97 -11.91 4.16
N PRO A 40 -32.02 -12.07 2.83
CA PRO A 40 -32.46 -13.31 2.20
C PRO A 40 -31.64 -14.50 2.69
N GLU A 41 -32.29 -15.63 2.99
CA GLU A 41 -31.60 -16.85 3.46
C GLU A 41 -30.53 -17.35 2.47
N ASP A 42 -30.68 -17.02 1.18
CA ASP A 42 -29.77 -17.42 0.10
C ASP A 42 -28.58 -16.44 -0.10
N MET A 43 -28.49 -15.36 0.68
CA MET A 43 -27.42 -14.40 0.52
C MET A 43 -26.12 -14.92 1.13
N PHE A 44 -25.22 -15.41 0.27
CA PHE A 44 -23.91 -15.91 0.70
C PHE A 44 -23.01 -14.75 1.13
N VAL A 45 -22.80 -14.63 2.44
CA VAL A 45 -21.85 -13.67 3.02
C VAL A 45 -20.53 -14.37 3.29
N ALA A 46 -19.56 -14.15 2.41
CA ALA A 46 -18.19 -14.55 2.69
C ALA A 46 -17.71 -13.87 4.00
N PHE A 47 -17.06 -14.63 4.89
CA PHE A 47 -16.44 -14.14 6.13
C PHE A 47 -17.36 -13.80 7.32
N ALA A 48 -18.57 -14.38 7.41
CA ALA A 48 -19.28 -14.47 8.68
C ALA A 48 -18.55 -15.47 9.59
N VAL A 49 -17.87 -14.98 10.63
CA VAL A 49 -17.12 -15.82 11.59
C VAL A 49 -18.09 -16.50 12.57
N ASP A 50 -19.30 -15.96 12.70
CA ASP A 50 -20.42 -16.46 13.50
C ASP A 50 -21.72 -16.46 12.68
N ASN A 51 -22.70 -17.27 13.10
CA ASN A 51 -24.00 -17.40 12.42
C ASN A 51 -24.84 -16.09 12.43
N ASN A 52 -24.40 -15.05 13.14
CA ASN A 52 -25.15 -13.80 13.33
C ASN A 52 -24.58 -12.61 12.55
N GLY A 53 -23.41 -12.77 11.92
CA GLY A 53 -22.71 -11.72 11.18
C GLY A 53 -22.17 -10.59 12.07
N PRO A 54 -21.48 -9.60 11.48
CA PRO A 54 -20.93 -8.47 12.22
C PRO A 54 -22.04 -7.63 12.87
N ASP A 55 -21.73 -7.01 14.01
CA ASP A 55 -22.58 -5.94 14.57
C ASP A 55 -22.40 -4.63 13.79
N GLN A 56 -23.15 -3.58 14.16
CA GLN A 56 -23.10 -2.29 13.45
C GLN A 56 -21.73 -1.61 13.56
N ILE A 57 -21.02 -1.81 14.67
CA ILE A 57 -19.68 -1.23 14.90
C ILE A 57 -18.68 -1.88 13.94
N GLU A 58 -18.65 -3.21 13.91
CA GLU A 58 -17.80 -3.99 13.02
C GLU A 58 -18.15 -3.75 11.55
N PHE A 59 -19.45 -3.61 11.22
CA PHE A 59 -19.88 -3.29 9.87
C PHE A 59 -19.41 -1.90 9.42
N THR A 60 -19.53 -0.89 10.28
CA THR A 60 -18.99 0.47 10.04
C THR A 60 -17.48 0.42 9.83
N ARG A 61 -16.75 -0.35 10.65
CA ARG A 61 -15.30 -0.55 10.50
C ARG A 61 -14.94 -1.18 9.16
N ARG A 62 -15.70 -2.19 8.70
CA ARG A 62 -15.51 -2.85 7.39
C ARG A 62 -15.79 -1.89 6.24
N ALA A 63 -16.86 -1.11 6.30
CA ALA A 63 -17.16 -0.08 5.30
C ALA A 63 -16.03 0.96 5.22
N ALA A 64 -15.51 1.41 6.36
CA ALA A 64 -14.41 2.36 6.41
C ALA A 64 -13.10 1.78 5.83
N ASN A 65 -12.81 0.49 6.10
CA ASN A 65 -11.69 -0.20 5.47
C ASN A 65 -11.84 -0.27 3.94
N GLN A 66 -13.06 -0.55 3.45
CA GLN A 66 -13.33 -0.61 2.02
C GLN A 66 -13.12 0.75 1.36
N ALA A 67 -13.61 1.84 1.97
CA ALA A 67 -13.37 3.20 1.49
C ALA A 67 -11.87 3.55 1.43
N ARG A 68 -11.09 3.21 2.47
CA ARG A 68 -9.63 3.38 2.48
C ARG A 68 -8.94 2.60 1.36
N ALA A 69 -9.34 1.35 1.16
CA ALA A 69 -8.79 0.52 0.09
C ALA A 69 -9.13 1.07 -1.30
N ALA A 70 -10.37 1.52 -1.50
CA ALA A 70 -10.82 2.13 -2.76
C ALA A 70 -10.06 3.43 -3.06
N PHE A 71 -9.84 4.28 -2.05
CA PHE A 71 -9.08 5.52 -2.20
C PHE A 71 -7.62 5.26 -2.58
N ALA A 72 -6.97 4.30 -1.93
CA ALA A 72 -5.60 3.99 -2.29
C ALA A 72 -5.48 3.33 -3.66
N LEU A 73 -6.44 2.48 -4.02
CA LEU A 73 -6.52 1.92 -5.35
C LEU A 73 -6.66 3.02 -6.39
N SER A 74 -7.49 4.05 -6.16
CA SER A 74 -7.60 5.18 -7.08
C SER A 74 -6.30 5.96 -7.21
N VAL A 75 -5.61 6.25 -6.10
CA VAL A 75 -4.29 6.90 -6.15
C VAL A 75 -3.28 6.08 -6.96
N ILE A 76 -3.10 4.81 -6.61
CA ILE A 76 -2.06 3.96 -7.21
C ILE A 76 -2.35 3.71 -8.69
N GLN A 77 -3.60 3.39 -9.03
CA GLN A 77 -3.95 3.12 -10.43
C GLN A 77 -3.90 4.38 -11.28
N THR A 78 -4.40 5.52 -10.77
CA THR A 78 -4.29 6.79 -11.51
C THR A 78 -2.83 7.16 -11.74
N GLN A 79 -1.96 7.05 -10.74
CA GLN A 79 -0.51 7.28 -10.95
C GLN A 79 0.05 6.34 -12.04
N ARG A 80 -0.27 5.04 -11.99
CA ARG A 80 0.18 4.08 -13.01
C ARG A 80 -0.37 4.36 -14.40
N SER A 81 -1.58 4.90 -14.53
CA SER A 81 -2.15 5.30 -15.82
C SER A 81 -1.44 6.56 -16.34
N LEU A 82 -1.14 7.53 -15.47
CA LEU A 82 -0.36 8.72 -15.82
C LEU A 82 1.07 8.37 -16.26
N ASP A 83 1.76 7.47 -15.55
CA ASP A 83 3.13 7.05 -15.89
C ASP A 83 3.22 6.35 -17.26
N ARG A 84 2.11 5.82 -17.79
CA ARG A 84 2.05 5.26 -19.15
C ARG A 84 1.88 6.32 -20.23
N VAL A 85 1.25 7.44 -19.89
CA VAL A 85 0.94 8.53 -20.84
C VAL A 85 2.05 9.56 -20.87
N PHE A 86 2.64 9.86 -19.72
CA PHE A 86 3.61 10.93 -19.56
C PHE A 86 5.00 10.41 -19.23
N VAL A 87 5.98 10.82 -20.04
CA VAL A 87 7.38 10.39 -19.89
C VAL A 87 8.16 11.27 -18.92
N ASN A 88 7.85 12.57 -18.87
CA ASN A 88 8.57 13.55 -18.06
C ASN A 88 8.12 13.51 -16.60
N LYS A 89 9.00 13.98 -15.70
CA LYS A 89 8.66 14.11 -14.29
C LYS A 89 7.55 15.14 -14.10
N PRO A 90 6.70 15.02 -13.06
CA PRO A 90 5.64 15.98 -12.80
C PRO A 90 6.08 17.44 -12.74
N LEU A 91 7.30 17.73 -12.28
CA LEU A 91 7.84 19.10 -12.18
C LEU A 91 8.29 19.70 -13.52
N GLU A 92 8.46 18.87 -14.55
CA GLU A 92 8.97 19.25 -15.88
C GLU A 92 7.81 19.59 -16.84
N GLU A 93 6.56 19.49 -16.40
CA GLU A 93 5.39 19.78 -17.21
C GLU A 93 5.28 21.28 -17.55
N GLU A 94 5.01 21.58 -18.81
CA GLU A 94 4.89 22.96 -19.32
C GLU A 94 3.59 23.63 -18.87
N ASN A 95 2.48 22.88 -18.88
CA ASN A 95 1.19 23.41 -18.43
C ASN A 95 1.18 23.48 -16.89
N PRO A 96 0.99 24.67 -16.29
CA PRO A 96 1.11 24.85 -14.84
C PRO A 96 0.02 24.09 -14.05
N ASP A 97 -1.20 24.01 -14.56
CA ASP A 97 -2.30 23.30 -13.90
C ASP A 97 -2.09 21.78 -13.96
N LEU A 98 -1.61 21.27 -15.11
CA LEU A 98 -1.23 19.85 -15.23
C LEU A 98 -0.01 19.52 -14.37
N GLN A 99 0.99 20.41 -14.33
CA GLN A 99 2.18 20.27 -13.48
C GLN A 99 1.76 20.13 -12.02
N ALA A 100 0.92 21.05 -11.53
CA ALA A 100 0.41 21.03 -10.17
C ALA A 100 -0.39 19.75 -9.89
N ALA A 101 -1.32 19.38 -10.77
CA ALA A 101 -2.14 18.18 -10.63
C ALA A 101 -1.26 16.93 -10.54
N ARG A 102 -0.32 16.75 -11.46
CA ARG A 102 0.60 15.59 -11.48
C ARG A 102 1.50 15.56 -10.26
N CYS A 103 1.94 16.71 -9.75
CA CYS A 103 2.69 16.78 -8.49
C CYS A 103 1.85 16.34 -7.29
N VAL A 104 0.57 16.75 -7.23
CA VAL A 104 -0.38 16.31 -6.19
C VAL A 104 -0.55 14.79 -6.23
N MET A 105 -0.83 14.22 -7.40
CA MET A 105 -1.00 12.76 -7.56
C MET A 105 0.27 11.98 -7.22
N PHE A 106 1.43 12.47 -7.66
CA PHE A 106 2.73 11.88 -7.33
C PHE A 106 2.98 11.85 -5.81
N LEU A 107 2.71 12.96 -5.12
CA LEU A 107 2.88 13.05 -3.67
C LEU A 107 1.88 12.16 -2.91
N LEU A 108 0.63 12.08 -3.37
CA LEU A 108 -0.34 11.13 -2.83
C LEU A 108 0.12 9.69 -3.00
N ASN A 109 0.62 9.32 -4.18
CA ASN A 109 1.12 7.98 -4.44
C ASN A 109 2.35 7.65 -3.56
N ASN A 110 3.31 8.56 -3.43
CA ASN A 110 4.46 8.37 -2.54
C ASN A 110 4.08 8.20 -1.06
N THR A 111 2.92 8.72 -0.67
CA THR A 111 2.40 8.69 0.69
C THR A 111 1.62 7.40 0.96
N VAL A 112 0.82 6.95 -0.02
CA VAL A 112 -0.09 5.80 0.12
C VAL A 112 0.59 4.48 -0.22
N PHE A 113 1.42 4.45 -1.26
CA PHE A 113 2.03 3.24 -1.78
C PHE A 113 2.86 2.45 -0.75
N PRO A 114 3.67 3.09 0.12
CA PRO A 114 4.48 2.35 1.11
C PRO A 114 3.66 1.74 2.24
N ASN A 115 2.60 2.43 2.70
CA ASN A 115 1.75 1.96 3.78
C ASN A 115 0.30 2.42 3.59
N LEU A 116 -0.51 1.51 3.07
CA LEU A 116 -1.94 1.71 2.87
C LEU A 116 -2.72 2.01 4.16
N PHE A 117 -2.34 1.39 5.27
CA PHE A 117 -3.14 1.39 6.49
C PHE A 117 -2.88 2.61 7.36
N GLN A 118 -1.66 3.14 7.31
CA GLN A 118 -1.23 4.33 8.05
C GLN A 118 -0.32 5.18 7.16
N PRO A 119 -0.87 5.79 6.10
CA PRO A 119 -0.11 6.60 5.17
C PRO A 119 0.43 7.86 5.87
N VAL A 120 1.72 8.11 5.68
CA VAL A 120 2.43 9.29 6.19
C VAL A 120 3.02 10.02 5.01
N TRP A 121 2.76 11.32 4.93
CA TRP A 121 3.19 12.17 3.84
C TRP A 121 4.70 12.09 3.63
N ASN A 122 5.10 11.70 2.42
CA ASN A 122 6.49 11.72 1.99
C ASN A 122 6.67 12.76 0.88
N CYS A 123 6.98 13.99 1.27
CA CYS A 123 7.27 15.09 0.35
C CYS A 123 8.79 15.29 0.15
N PRO A 124 9.38 14.90 -0.99
CA PRO A 124 10.77 15.18 -1.30
C PRO A 124 11.03 16.70 -1.36
N PRO A 125 12.24 17.18 -1.03
CA PRO A 125 12.54 18.61 -0.91
C PRO A 125 12.10 19.45 -2.12
N GLU A 126 12.30 18.94 -3.34
CA GLU A 126 11.94 19.61 -4.60
C GLU A 126 10.42 19.75 -4.82
N TYR A 127 9.61 19.00 -4.08
CA TYR A 127 8.15 19.07 -4.08
C TYR A 127 7.58 19.83 -2.87
N ARG A 128 8.40 20.33 -1.92
CA ARG A 128 7.92 21.04 -0.72
C ARG A 128 7.52 22.47 -1.02
N ARG A 129 6.41 22.62 -1.74
CA ARG A 129 5.84 23.90 -2.16
C ARG A 129 4.33 23.79 -2.30
N ARG A 130 3.71 24.94 -2.55
CA ARG A 130 2.29 25.04 -2.82
C ARG A 130 1.98 24.66 -4.27
N PHE A 131 0.99 23.80 -4.45
CA PHE A 131 0.45 23.38 -5.75
C PHE A 131 -1.00 23.81 -5.84
N GLU A 132 -1.35 24.48 -6.93
CA GLU A 132 -2.69 24.97 -7.20
C GLU A 132 -3.15 24.47 -8.56
N VAL A 133 -4.27 23.76 -8.60
CA VAL A 133 -4.94 23.31 -9.83
C VAL A 133 -6.19 24.15 -9.99
N ARG A 134 -6.05 25.26 -10.73
CA ARG A 134 -7.09 26.31 -10.81
C ARG A 134 -8.42 25.80 -11.37
N PRO A 135 -8.47 24.97 -12.43
CA PRO A 135 -9.74 24.52 -13.01
C PRO A 135 -10.67 23.78 -12.04
N ILE A 136 -10.10 23.15 -11.00
CA ILE A 136 -10.86 22.35 -10.01
C ILE A 136 -10.80 22.96 -8.60
N ASN A 137 -10.25 24.17 -8.46
CA ASN A 137 -10.04 24.84 -7.16
C ASN A 137 -9.32 23.97 -6.12
N LEU A 138 -8.39 23.11 -6.55
CA LEU A 138 -7.62 22.27 -5.65
C LEU A 138 -6.35 23.01 -5.24
N LEU A 139 -6.13 23.06 -3.93
CA LEU A 139 -4.93 23.64 -3.35
C LEU A 139 -4.31 22.67 -2.36
N MET A 140 -3.04 22.37 -2.54
CA MET A 140 -2.24 21.55 -1.62
C MET A 140 -0.94 22.26 -1.29
N ASP A 141 -0.66 22.46 -0.01
CA ASP A 141 0.62 23.00 0.45
C ASP A 141 1.51 21.87 0.98
N ALA A 142 2.46 21.42 0.16
CA ALA A 142 3.36 20.34 0.53
C ALA A 142 4.56 20.78 1.40
N ALA A 143 4.72 22.08 1.69
CA ALA A 143 5.84 22.59 2.47
C ALA A 143 5.85 22.03 3.90
N GLU A 144 4.67 21.82 4.47
CA GLU A 144 4.51 21.39 5.87
C GLU A 144 3.92 20.00 6.03
N LEU A 145 3.73 19.24 4.95
CA LEU A 145 3.07 17.94 5.02
C LEU A 145 4.02 16.79 5.37
N HIS A 146 5.30 16.89 5.03
CA HIS A 146 6.25 15.80 5.25
C HIS A 146 6.23 15.28 6.70
N GLY A 147 5.98 13.97 6.87
CA GLY A 147 5.88 13.31 8.17
C GLY A 147 4.50 13.38 8.84
N LYS A 148 3.54 14.14 8.31
CA LYS A 148 2.16 14.19 8.82
C LYS A 148 1.34 13.00 8.31
N GLY A 149 0.36 12.56 9.09
CA GLY A 149 -0.62 11.58 8.63
C GLY A 149 -1.46 12.14 7.47
N LEU A 150 -1.84 11.28 6.53
CA LEU A 150 -2.73 11.68 5.44
C LEU A 150 -4.11 12.06 5.97
N SER A 151 -4.66 13.13 5.42
CA SER A 151 -6.04 13.60 5.59
C SER A 151 -6.50 14.19 4.26
N TRP A 152 -7.79 14.08 3.96
CA TRP A 152 -8.37 14.64 2.73
C TRP A 152 -8.32 16.16 2.69
N ASP A 153 -8.35 16.84 3.85
CA ASP A 153 -8.28 18.30 3.90
C ASP A 153 -6.98 18.85 3.29
N HIS A 154 -5.91 18.06 3.31
CA HIS A 154 -4.65 18.44 2.68
C HIS A 154 -4.75 18.61 1.16
N VAL A 155 -5.73 17.99 0.52
CA VAL A 155 -6.01 18.10 -0.93
C VAL A 155 -7.36 18.78 -1.21
N GLY A 156 -7.87 19.54 -0.24
CA GLY A 156 -9.13 20.29 -0.35
C GLY A 156 -10.38 19.47 -0.03
N GLY A 157 -10.24 18.21 0.37
CA GLY A 157 -11.34 17.30 0.69
C GLY A 157 -11.56 16.22 -0.38
N LEU A 158 -12.48 15.30 -0.09
CA LEU A 158 -12.88 14.25 -1.03
C LEU A 158 -13.42 14.81 -2.37
N PRO A 159 -14.30 15.84 -2.40
CA PRO A 159 -14.81 16.35 -3.66
C PRO A 159 -13.71 16.83 -4.61
N GLN A 160 -12.73 17.57 -4.08
CA GLN A 160 -11.59 18.08 -4.83
C GLN A 160 -10.70 16.94 -5.34
N TYR A 161 -10.53 15.88 -4.55
CA TYR A 161 -9.84 14.69 -5.01
C TYR A 161 -10.57 13.98 -6.16
N LEU A 162 -11.90 13.87 -6.10
CA LEU A 162 -12.69 13.29 -7.19
C LEU A 162 -12.62 14.14 -8.46
N GLU A 163 -12.70 15.47 -8.34
CA GLU A 163 -12.49 16.40 -9.45
C GLU A 163 -11.08 16.28 -10.04
N LEU A 164 -10.06 16.01 -9.22
CA LEU A 164 -8.70 15.73 -9.70
C LEU A 164 -8.65 14.45 -10.57
N LEU A 165 -9.37 13.39 -10.20
CA LEU A 165 -9.47 12.19 -11.03
C LEU A 165 -10.15 12.48 -12.37
N VAL A 166 -11.24 13.26 -12.36
CA VAL A 166 -11.95 13.68 -13.58
C VAL A 166 -11.06 14.56 -14.45
N PHE A 167 -10.33 15.50 -13.86
CA PHE A 167 -9.36 16.35 -14.53
C PHE A 167 -8.34 15.51 -15.30
N PHE A 168 -7.72 14.51 -14.66
CA PHE A 168 -6.78 13.63 -15.34
C PHE A 168 -7.42 12.80 -16.46
N ALA A 169 -8.60 12.24 -16.22
CA ALA A 169 -9.30 11.45 -17.23
C ALA A 169 -9.59 12.26 -18.49
N ASN A 170 -10.04 13.52 -18.34
CA ASN A 170 -10.27 14.41 -19.47
C ASN A 170 -8.95 14.77 -20.18
N TRP A 171 -7.91 15.12 -19.42
CA TRP A 171 -6.62 15.48 -20.00
C TRP A 171 -6.00 14.36 -20.84
N VAL A 172 -6.05 13.13 -20.31
CA VAL A 172 -5.58 11.93 -21.02
C VAL A 172 -6.43 11.63 -22.25
N GLN A 173 -7.75 11.78 -22.14
CA GLN A 173 -8.65 11.59 -23.27
C GLN A 173 -8.39 12.59 -24.40
N ASP A 174 -8.17 13.87 -24.07
CA ASP A 174 -7.87 14.90 -25.06
C ASP A 174 -6.55 14.61 -25.80
N LEU A 175 -5.54 14.05 -25.12
CA LEU A 175 -4.31 13.61 -25.76
C LEU A 175 -4.53 12.48 -26.77
N ASP A 176 -5.38 11.51 -26.43
CA ASP A 176 -5.76 10.41 -27.34
C ASP A 176 -6.52 10.95 -28.57
N GLU A 177 -7.37 11.96 -28.40
CA GLU A 177 -8.20 12.54 -29.47
C GLU A 177 -7.40 13.45 -30.43
N VAL A 178 -6.44 14.23 -29.92
CA VAL A 178 -5.55 15.08 -30.75
C VAL A 178 -4.54 14.23 -31.55
N GLY A 179 -4.35 12.96 -31.18
CA GLY A 179 -3.43 11.99 -31.79
C GLY A 179 -3.92 11.23 -33.04
N SER A 180 -4.95 11.68 -33.77
CA SER A 180 -5.37 11.04 -35.04
C SER A 180 -4.74 11.73 -36.26
N PRO A 181 -3.48 11.38 -36.59
CA PRO A 181 -3.22 10.35 -37.61
C PRO A 181 -2.06 9.40 -37.24
N VAL A 182 -1.88 9.06 -35.95
CA VAL A 182 -0.74 8.23 -35.48
C VAL A 182 -1.09 6.73 -35.38
N GLN A 183 -2.32 6.33 -35.70
CA GLN A 183 -2.67 4.91 -35.87
C GLN A 183 -1.91 4.23 -37.03
N ALA A 184 -1.28 4.99 -37.93
CA ALA A 184 -0.46 4.45 -39.02
C ALA A 184 0.96 4.02 -38.60
N VAL A 185 1.47 4.45 -37.43
CA VAL A 185 2.86 4.17 -37.02
C VAL A 185 2.95 3.07 -35.96
N GLN A 186 1.88 2.82 -35.21
CA GLN A 186 1.86 1.79 -34.16
C GLN A 186 1.74 0.34 -34.66
N GLN A 187 1.45 0.11 -35.95
CA GLN A 187 1.46 -1.24 -36.52
C GLN A 187 2.87 -1.74 -36.91
N ILE A 188 3.89 -0.88 -36.98
CA ILE A 188 5.22 -1.26 -37.49
C ILE A 188 6.24 -1.56 -36.37
N ALA A 189 5.96 -1.17 -35.12
CA ALA A 189 6.88 -1.40 -33.99
C ALA A 189 6.42 -2.51 -33.03
N MET A 190 5.40 -3.29 -33.40
CA MET A 190 4.95 -4.46 -32.62
C MET A 190 5.79 -5.70 -33.00
N GLU A 191 7.12 -5.61 -32.87
CA GLU A 191 8.00 -6.78 -32.96
C GLU A 191 9.42 -6.45 -32.46
N SER A 192 9.55 -6.03 -31.20
CA SER A 192 10.85 -6.07 -30.50
C SER A 192 10.63 -6.15 -28.99
N GLU A 193 10.70 -7.39 -28.50
CA GLU A 193 10.98 -7.83 -27.13
C GLU A 193 10.09 -7.34 -25.97
N ILE A 194 9.50 -8.34 -25.32
CA ILE A 194 8.86 -8.25 -24.01
C ILE A 194 9.89 -7.75 -23.00
N ILE A 195 9.88 -6.45 -22.71
CA ILE A 195 10.55 -5.88 -21.54
C ILE A 195 9.46 -5.57 -20.51
N ASN A 196 9.34 -6.43 -19.51
CA ASN A 196 8.69 -6.10 -18.25
C ASN A 196 9.47 -4.97 -17.59
N ALA A 197 9.16 -3.73 -17.94
CA ALA A 197 9.62 -2.54 -17.23
C ALA A 197 8.40 -1.84 -16.62
N SER A 198 8.05 -2.24 -15.39
CA SER A 198 7.56 -1.22 -14.46
C SER A 198 8.65 -0.15 -14.36
N PRO A 199 8.33 1.16 -14.38
CA PRO A 199 9.32 2.15 -14.02
C PRO A 199 9.83 1.78 -12.63
N ALA A 200 11.16 1.63 -12.52
CA ALA A 200 11.80 1.35 -11.25
C ALA A 200 11.37 2.44 -10.25
N PRO A 201 10.85 2.08 -9.07
CA PRO A 201 10.57 3.08 -8.04
C PRO A 201 11.85 3.88 -7.82
N ALA A 202 11.70 5.21 -7.71
CA ALA A 202 12.78 6.13 -7.39
C ALA A 202 13.71 5.46 -6.36
N ARG A 203 14.97 5.21 -6.77
CA ARG A 203 15.97 4.37 -6.08
C ARG A 203 15.68 4.30 -4.59
N MET A 204 14.98 3.24 -4.17
CA MET A 204 14.81 2.97 -2.77
C MET A 204 16.21 2.80 -2.21
N ILE A 205 16.48 3.49 -1.10
CA ILE A 205 17.55 3.12 -0.19
C ILE A 205 17.51 1.58 -0.09
N GLU A 206 18.60 0.90 -0.47
CA GLU A 206 18.67 -0.56 -0.45
C GLU A 206 17.99 -1.09 0.82
N ASP A 207 16.96 -1.93 0.67
CA ASP A 207 16.21 -2.45 1.79
C ASP A 207 17.18 -3.24 2.67
N SER A 208 17.43 -2.76 3.90
CA SER A 208 18.37 -3.35 4.85
C SER A 208 18.17 -4.87 5.00
N VAL A 209 16.93 -5.34 4.86
CA VAL A 209 16.58 -6.76 4.92
C VAL A 209 17.02 -7.54 3.68
N GLN A 210 16.88 -6.98 2.48
CA GLN A 210 17.40 -7.61 1.25
C GLN A 210 18.92 -7.79 1.36
N ARG A 211 19.61 -6.71 1.77
CA ARG A 211 21.07 -6.71 1.93
C ARG A 211 21.55 -7.67 3.01
N PHE A 212 20.79 -7.79 4.10
CA PHE A 212 21.05 -8.81 5.12
C PHE A 212 20.91 -10.23 4.57
N VAL A 213 19.86 -10.51 3.79
CA VAL A 213 19.65 -11.83 3.18
C VAL A 213 20.80 -12.16 2.23
N ASP A 214 21.23 -11.20 1.42
CA ASP A 214 22.32 -11.40 0.44
C ASP A 214 23.69 -11.64 1.10
N VAL A 215 23.94 -11.02 2.26
CA VAL A 215 25.27 -11.04 2.91
C VAL A 215 25.37 -12.07 4.04
N GLN A 216 24.30 -12.29 4.80
CA GLN A 216 24.31 -13.10 6.03
C GLN A 216 23.52 -14.41 5.92
N CYS A 217 22.84 -14.65 4.81
CA CYS A 217 22.00 -15.83 4.65
C CYS A 217 22.32 -16.62 3.39
N GLU A 218 21.99 -17.91 3.42
CA GLU A 218 22.02 -18.80 2.27
C GLU A 218 20.58 -19.23 1.94
N VAL A 219 20.12 -18.86 0.74
CA VAL A 219 18.79 -19.20 0.23
C VAL A 219 18.84 -20.55 -0.50
N GLY A 220 17.95 -21.47 -0.17
CA GLY A 220 17.89 -22.80 -0.78
C GLY A 220 16.71 -23.61 -0.28
N GLU A 221 16.12 -24.45 -1.13
CA GLU A 221 14.84 -25.14 -0.90
C GLU A 221 14.80 -26.01 0.38
N THR A 222 15.95 -26.51 0.82
CA THR A 222 16.09 -27.35 2.01
C THR A 222 16.52 -26.57 3.26
N ASN A 223 16.84 -25.28 3.13
CA ASN A 223 17.32 -24.45 4.22
C ASN A 223 16.17 -24.02 5.15
N LEU A 224 16.43 -24.04 6.45
CA LEU A 224 15.46 -23.76 7.50
C LEU A 224 16.14 -22.97 8.63
N VAL A 225 15.43 -21.98 9.17
CA VAL A 225 15.91 -21.23 10.35
C VAL A 225 14.74 -20.81 11.24
N LEU A 226 14.98 -20.75 12.55
CA LEU A 226 14.01 -20.23 13.50
C LEU A 226 13.77 -18.74 13.27
N ALA A 227 12.50 -18.32 13.27
CA ALA A 227 12.14 -16.92 13.05
C ALA A 227 12.73 -15.97 14.11
N LYS A 228 12.91 -16.47 15.35
CA LYS A 228 13.56 -15.71 16.42
C LYS A 228 15.04 -15.49 16.13
N ASP A 229 15.75 -16.54 15.71
CA ASP A 229 17.19 -16.53 15.52
C ASP A 229 17.55 -15.67 14.30
N LEU A 230 16.79 -15.81 13.21
CA LEU A 230 16.95 -15.00 12.00
C LEU A 230 16.74 -13.51 12.27
N TYR A 231 15.72 -13.13 13.06
CA TYR A 231 15.50 -11.73 13.42
C TYR A 231 16.59 -11.19 14.36
N SER A 232 17.04 -12.00 15.31
CA SER A 232 18.11 -11.59 16.24
C SER A 232 19.42 -11.32 15.47
N ALA A 233 19.77 -12.20 14.54
CA ALA A 233 20.94 -12.03 13.67
C ALA A 233 20.82 -10.78 12.77
N PHE A 234 19.62 -10.47 12.28
CA PHE A 234 19.38 -9.23 11.53
C PHE A 234 19.62 -7.98 12.38
N GLN A 235 19.11 -7.94 13.61
CA GLN A 235 19.32 -6.80 14.51
C GLN A 235 20.80 -6.60 14.86
N GLU A 236 21.53 -7.70 15.05
CA GLU A 236 22.98 -7.67 15.29
C GLU A 236 23.73 -7.15 14.06
N TRP A 237 23.41 -7.66 12.87
CA TRP A 237 23.98 -7.18 11.62
C TRP A 237 23.71 -5.70 11.35
N CYS A 238 22.49 -5.21 11.61
CA CYS A 238 22.17 -3.78 11.47
C CYS A 238 23.02 -2.92 12.41
N ARG A 239 23.22 -3.37 13.65
CA ARG A 239 24.09 -2.70 14.63
C ARG A 239 25.55 -2.66 14.17
N ASP A 240 26.06 -3.76 13.63
CA ASP A 240 27.45 -3.88 13.21
C ASP A 240 27.75 -3.10 11.92
N THR A 241 26.76 -2.96 11.04
CA THR A 241 26.91 -2.30 9.73
C THR A 241 26.38 -0.86 9.70
N GLY A 242 25.84 -0.37 10.82
CA GLY A 242 25.24 0.96 10.91
C GLY A 242 23.97 1.14 10.07
N GLN A 243 23.27 0.04 9.75
CA GLN A 243 22.01 0.05 9.01
C GLN A 243 20.83 0.28 9.96
N ASN A 244 19.75 0.87 9.46
CA ASN A 244 18.52 1.02 10.23
C ASN A 244 17.87 -0.35 10.42
N ASP A 245 17.48 -0.70 11.65
CA ASP A 245 16.68 -1.88 11.90
C ASP A 245 15.19 -1.62 11.60
N VAL A 246 14.45 -2.68 11.34
CA VAL A 246 13.00 -2.65 11.17
C VAL A 246 12.32 -3.51 12.24
N SER A 247 11.06 -3.22 12.52
CA SER A 247 10.26 -4.03 13.46
C SER A 247 10.18 -5.49 13.02
N GLN A 248 10.07 -6.43 13.95
CA GLN A 248 9.97 -7.87 13.64
C GLN A 248 8.83 -8.21 12.67
N ARG A 249 7.72 -7.45 12.75
CA ARG A 249 6.59 -7.59 11.83
C ARG A 249 6.96 -7.16 10.41
N SER A 250 7.60 -6.00 10.26
CA SER A 250 8.08 -5.48 8.97
C SER A 250 9.16 -6.38 8.37
N PHE A 251 10.12 -6.84 9.17
CA PHE A 251 11.12 -7.84 8.79
C PHE A 251 10.46 -9.10 8.20
N GLY A 252 9.46 -9.66 8.89
CA GLY A 252 8.74 -10.83 8.41
C GLY A 252 7.95 -10.57 7.12
N MET A 253 7.35 -9.38 6.98
CA MET A 253 6.65 -9.01 5.74
C MET A 253 7.61 -8.91 4.56
N GLN A 254 8.79 -8.32 4.76
CA GLN A 254 9.82 -8.21 3.72
C GLN A 254 10.35 -9.59 3.31
N LEU A 255 10.65 -10.49 4.26
CA LEU A 255 11.02 -11.87 3.93
C LEU A 255 9.95 -12.60 3.10
N THR A 256 8.67 -12.34 3.38
CA THR A 256 7.56 -12.90 2.59
C THR A 256 7.50 -12.31 1.18
N ALA A 257 7.79 -11.02 1.03
CA ALA A 257 7.92 -10.37 -0.27
C ALA A 257 9.10 -10.93 -1.10
N LEU A 258 10.16 -11.42 -0.43
CA LEU A 258 11.27 -12.16 -1.04
C LEU A 258 10.93 -13.61 -1.40
N GLY A 259 9.67 -14.02 -1.26
CA GLY A 259 9.19 -15.35 -1.61
C GLY A 259 9.43 -16.42 -0.53
N LEU A 260 10.01 -16.05 0.62
CA LEU A 260 10.23 -16.99 1.72
C LEU A 260 8.93 -17.28 2.46
N GLN A 261 8.79 -18.50 2.96
CA GLN A 261 7.56 -18.95 3.60
C GLN A 261 7.77 -19.19 5.09
N ARG A 262 6.89 -18.61 5.91
CA ARG A 262 6.88 -18.84 7.37
C ARG A 262 5.92 -19.97 7.72
N ARG A 263 6.45 -21.06 8.32
CA ARG A 263 5.63 -22.19 8.78
C ARG A 263 5.73 -22.38 10.28
N ARG A 264 4.65 -22.92 10.87
CA ARG A 264 4.65 -23.40 12.25
C ARG A 264 5.06 -24.87 12.24
N ARG A 265 6.17 -25.20 12.91
CA ARG A 265 6.65 -26.58 13.05
C ARG A 265 6.72 -26.96 14.55
N GLY A 266 6.98 -28.22 14.86
CA GLY A 266 6.81 -28.85 16.17
C GLY A 266 7.14 -27.99 17.41
N ARG A 267 6.36 -28.18 18.50
CA ARG A 267 6.37 -27.38 19.73
C ARG A 267 5.95 -25.91 19.57
N GLY A 268 5.20 -25.60 18.51
CA GLY A 268 4.57 -24.29 18.32
C GLY A 268 5.49 -23.16 17.87
N LYS A 269 6.75 -23.46 17.51
CA LYS A 269 7.73 -22.47 17.05
C LYS A 269 7.52 -22.12 15.58
N HIS A 270 7.89 -20.89 15.23
CA HIS A 270 7.87 -20.40 13.85
C HIS A 270 9.23 -20.54 13.18
N TRP A 271 9.21 -21.06 11.96
CA TRP A 271 10.37 -21.29 11.11
C TRP A 271 10.19 -20.57 9.78
N TRP A 272 11.29 -20.13 9.20
CA TRP A 272 11.37 -19.70 7.81
C TRP A 272 11.94 -20.83 6.97
N ASP A 273 11.25 -21.11 5.88
CA ASP A 273 11.67 -22.10 4.90
C ASP A 273 12.29 -21.41 3.69
N GLY A 274 13.33 -22.03 3.15
CA GLY A 274 14.07 -21.50 2.01
C GLY A 274 15.32 -20.70 2.40
N ILE A 275 15.64 -20.56 3.69
CA ILE A 275 16.73 -19.69 4.17
C ILE A 275 17.39 -20.24 5.45
N LYS A 276 18.71 -20.08 5.56
CA LYS A 276 19.49 -20.30 6.79
C LYS A 276 20.53 -19.20 6.95
N LEU A 277 21.01 -19.00 8.18
CA LEU A 277 22.14 -18.11 8.45
C LEU A 277 23.44 -18.75 7.95
N THR A 278 24.28 -17.97 7.28
CA THR A 278 25.61 -18.40 6.87
C THR A 278 26.48 -18.53 8.11
N ALA A 279 27.09 -19.70 8.31
CA ALA A 279 27.88 -19.98 9.50
C ALA A 279 29.21 -19.21 9.48
N SER A 280 29.18 -17.98 9.98
CA SER A 280 30.35 -17.17 10.32
C SER A 280 30.18 -16.56 11.72
N ILE A 281 30.48 -17.38 12.74
CA ILE A 281 31.00 -17.10 14.10
C ILE A 281 30.35 -15.88 14.82
N HIS A 282 29.48 -16.09 15.82
CA HIS A 282 29.97 -16.34 17.18
C HIS A 282 29.28 -17.53 17.89
N LEU A 283 30.13 -18.43 18.39
CA LEU A 283 29.78 -19.51 19.32
C LEU A 283 29.18 -18.95 20.61
N GLY A 284 28.08 -19.56 21.04
CA GLY A 284 27.48 -19.40 22.35
C GLY A 284 26.49 -20.53 22.62
N GLU A 285 26.92 -21.78 22.45
CA GLU A 285 26.21 -22.95 22.96
C GLU A 285 26.01 -22.80 24.47
N VAL A 286 24.76 -22.79 24.93
CA VAL A 286 24.41 -23.44 26.18
C VAL A 286 23.14 -24.24 25.96
N ALA A 287 23.34 -25.53 25.74
CA ALA A 287 22.35 -26.55 26.04
C ALA A 287 22.04 -26.50 27.54
N THR A 288 20.76 -26.43 27.92
CA THR A 288 20.33 -26.97 29.22
C THR A 288 18.86 -27.39 29.18
N GLN A 289 18.63 -28.60 29.69
CA GLN A 289 17.36 -29.29 29.80
C GLN A 289 16.53 -28.80 31.01
N LYS A 290 15.21 -28.93 30.85
CA LYS A 290 14.16 -29.21 31.87
C LYS A 290 14.03 -28.30 33.10
N SER A 291 12.86 -27.68 33.24
CA SER A 291 11.94 -27.99 34.35
C SER A 291 10.51 -27.56 34.04
N LEU A 292 9.56 -28.30 34.62
CA LEU A 292 8.11 -28.10 34.62
C LEU A 292 7.67 -26.95 35.54
N VAL A 293 6.35 -26.66 35.50
CA VAL A 293 5.51 -25.75 36.32
C VAL A 293 5.40 -24.36 35.67
N GLY A 294 4.25 -23.74 35.41
CA GLY A 294 2.84 -23.94 35.75
C GLY A 294 2.20 -22.55 35.87
N SER A 295 0.94 -22.38 35.40
CA SER A 295 0.08 -21.17 35.51
C SER A 295 0.48 -19.94 34.67
N SER A 296 -0.40 -19.03 34.26
CA SER A 296 -1.83 -18.97 33.96
C SER A 296 -2.04 -17.61 33.24
N THR A 297 -2.86 -17.61 32.19
CA THR A 297 -3.68 -16.50 31.66
C THR A 297 -3.39 -15.05 32.11
N ALA A 298 -3.10 -14.18 31.13
CA ALA A 298 -3.70 -12.84 31.00
C ALA A 298 -3.33 -12.24 29.63
N TYR A 299 -4.33 -12.06 28.75
CA TYR A 299 -4.23 -11.19 27.58
C TYR A 299 -4.66 -9.77 27.99
N PRO A 300 -3.94 -8.71 27.59
CA PRO A 300 -4.53 -7.39 27.49
C PRO A 300 -4.96 -7.14 26.03
N GLU A 301 -6.28 -7.05 25.84
CA GLU A 301 -6.89 -6.31 24.73
C GLU A 301 -6.55 -4.82 24.88
N ALA A 302 -6.25 -4.17 23.75
CA ALA A 302 -6.83 -2.89 23.32
C ALA A 302 -5.94 -2.24 22.24
N TYR A 303 -6.39 -2.26 20.99
CA TYR A 303 -6.01 -1.26 19.99
C TYR A 303 -7.31 -0.60 19.50
N GLN A 304 -7.66 0.51 20.13
CA GLN A 304 -8.52 1.54 19.53
C GLN A 304 -7.59 2.54 18.85
N THR A 305 -7.72 2.69 17.54
CA THR A 305 -7.26 3.88 16.82
C THR A 305 -8.51 4.45 16.15
N GLU A 306 -8.97 5.58 16.66
CA GLU A 306 -10.03 6.35 16.05
C GLU A 306 -9.60 6.93 14.70
N LEU A 307 -10.58 7.16 13.83
CA LEU A 307 -10.44 7.82 12.54
C LEU A 307 -10.18 9.32 12.74
N PRO A 308 -9.35 9.98 11.90
CA PRO A 308 -9.34 11.43 11.82
C PRO A 308 -10.67 11.90 11.24
N THR A 309 -11.35 12.79 11.95
CA THR A 309 -12.47 13.60 11.46
C THR A 309 -12.03 14.55 10.35
#